data_AF-A0A522S2D7-F1
#
_entry.id   AF-A0A522S2D7-F1
#
_cell.length_a   1.000
_cell.length_b   1.000
_cell.length_c   1.000
_cell.angle_alpha   90.00
_cell.angle_beta   90.00
_cell.angle_gamma   90.00
#
_symmetry.space_group_name_H-M   'P 1'
#
loop_
_entity.id
_entity.type
_entity.pdbx_description
1 polymer ?
#
loop_
_entity_poly.entity_id
_entity_poly.type
_entity_poly.pdbx_seq_one_letter_code
_entity_poly.pdbx_strand_id
1 'polypeptide(L)'
;MVGHIMRDTAPDGKQLRPDNSVGALFSKWLTKHHPTVCDNYSMYVHVTDEWEGEVRQYPIGMLPLFIEFVDTIWIPEHSERYFNTRDPAALPHLPKLIANSDYKRIGAA
;
A
#
# COMPACT_ATOMS: atom_id res chain seq x y z
N MET A 1 0.34 24.90 -4.77
CA MET A 1 -0.43 23.64 -4.86
C MET A 1 0.17 22.68 -3.83
N VAL A 2 -0.61 22.17 -2.87
CA VAL A 2 -0.10 21.26 -1.82
C VAL A 2 -0.52 19.84 -2.19
N GLY A 3 0.36 19.11 -2.90
CA GLY A 3 0.10 17.73 -3.31
C GLY A 3 0.39 17.48 -4.79
N HIS A 4 0.28 16.21 -5.19
CA HIS A 4 0.42 15.74 -6.57
C HIS A 4 -0.76 14.84 -6.90
N ILE A 5 -1.38 15.08 -8.06
CA ILE A 5 -2.43 14.20 -8.57
C ILE A 5 -1.72 13.13 -9.40
N MET A 6 -1.84 11.88 -8.98
CA MET A 6 -1.24 10.77 -9.70
C MET A 6 -1.89 10.61 -11.08
N ARG A 7 -1.10 10.13 -12.04
CA ARG A 7 -1.61 9.74 -13.35
C ARG A 7 -2.38 8.42 -13.27
N ASP A 8 -3.35 8.22 -14.17
CA ASP A 8 -4.08 6.95 -14.28
C ASP A 8 -3.18 5.81 -14.80
N THR A 9 -2.14 6.15 -15.56
CA THR A 9 -1.25 5.20 -16.24
C THR A 9 0.22 5.53 -15.95
N ALA A 10 1.01 4.49 -15.66
CA ALA A 10 2.45 4.59 -15.44
C ALA A 10 3.24 4.68 -16.77
N PRO A 11 4.55 5.01 -16.74
CA PRO A 11 5.38 5.10 -17.96
C PRO A 11 5.44 3.81 -18.81
N ASP A 12 5.13 2.66 -18.21
CA ASP A 12 5.08 1.36 -18.90
C ASP A 12 3.72 1.07 -19.58
N GLY A 13 2.80 2.04 -19.59
CA GLY A 13 1.49 1.93 -20.23
C GLY A 13 0.44 1.17 -19.42
N LYS A 14 0.76 0.69 -18.21
CA LYS A 14 -0.19 -0.01 -17.33
C LYS A 14 -0.86 0.94 -16.35
N GLN A 15 -2.07 0.60 -15.92
CA GLN A 15 -2.77 1.35 -14.88
C GLN A 15 -1.93 1.50 -13.60
N LEU A 16 -1.99 2.70 -13.02
CA LEU A 16 -1.36 2.99 -11.73
C LEU A 16 -2.29 2.50 -10.61
N ARG A 17 -1.84 1.43 -9.94
CA ARG A 17 -2.58 0.69 -8.91
C ARG A 17 -1.66 0.46 -7.70
N PRO A 18 -1.54 1.43 -6.76
CA PRO A 18 -0.66 1.28 -5.60
C PRO A 18 -1.18 0.21 -4.64
N ASP A 19 -2.50 0.01 -4.60
CA ASP A 19 -3.21 -1.03 -3.89
C ASP A 19 -2.68 -2.44 -4.19
N ASN A 20 -2.28 -2.74 -5.43
CA ASN A 20 -1.64 -4.02 -5.76
C ASN A 20 -0.32 -4.24 -5.02
N SER A 21 0.52 -3.19 -4.95
CA SER A 21 1.78 -3.25 -4.20
C SER A 21 1.53 -3.36 -2.70
N VAL A 22 0.60 -2.55 -2.17
CA VAL A 22 0.23 -2.55 -0.75
C VAL A 22 -0.32 -3.93 -0.37
N GLY A 23 -1.30 -4.46 -1.09
CA GLY A 23 -1.95 -5.74 -0.79
C GLY A 23 -0.98 -6.93 -0.84
N ALA A 24 -0.11 -6.98 -1.86
CA ALA A 24 0.89 -8.04 -1.99
C ALA A 24 1.90 -8.02 -0.82
N LEU A 25 2.31 -6.84 -0.37
CA LEU A 25 3.25 -6.69 0.73
C LEU A 25 2.57 -6.87 2.10
N PHE A 26 1.33 -6.43 2.25
CA PHE A 26 0.52 -6.65 3.46
C PHE A 26 0.35 -8.14 3.74
N SER A 27 0.02 -8.94 2.72
CA SER A 27 -0.02 -10.40 2.86
C SER A 27 1.29 -10.97 3.39
N LYS A 28 2.43 -10.56 2.84
CA LYS A 28 3.74 -11.07 3.26
C LYS A 28 4.07 -10.65 4.68
N TRP A 29 3.72 -9.43 5.04
CA TRP A 29 3.90 -8.89 6.38
C TRP A 29 3.05 -9.64 7.41
N LEU A 30 1.79 -9.95 7.09
CA LEU A 30 0.91 -10.77 7.95
C LEU A 30 1.50 -12.17 8.16
N THR A 31 1.93 -12.87 7.11
CA THR A 31 2.54 -14.21 7.26
C THR A 31 3.75 -14.19 8.19
N LYS A 32 4.53 -13.10 8.18
CA LYS A 32 5.74 -12.96 9.00
C LYS A 32 5.45 -12.55 10.45
N HIS A 33 4.54 -11.60 10.68
CA HIS A 33 4.36 -10.96 12.00
C HIS A 33 3.04 -11.32 12.70
N HIS A 34 2.02 -11.74 11.93
CA HIS A 34 0.69 -12.07 12.44
C HIS A 34 0.19 -13.42 11.88
N PRO A 35 0.96 -14.52 12.06
CA PRO A 35 0.65 -15.82 11.45
C PRO A 35 -0.69 -16.42 11.92
N THR A 36 -1.21 -16.00 13.07
CA THR A 36 -2.50 -16.47 13.58
C THR A 36 -3.70 -15.90 12.83
N VAL A 37 -3.51 -14.82 12.06
CA VAL A 37 -4.57 -14.13 11.31
C VAL A 37 -4.21 -13.93 9.83
N CYS A 38 -3.08 -14.48 9.36
CA CYS A 38 -2.62 -14.26 7.98
C CYS A 38 -3.55 -14.86 6.93
N ASP A 39 -4.34 -15.88 7.30
CA ASP A 39 -5.35 -16.53 6.46
C ASP A 39 -6.78 -16.05 6.74
N ASN A 40 -6.95 -14.95 7.48
CA ASN A 40 -8.25 -14.34 7.74
C ASN A 40 -8.69 -13.46 6.55
N TYR A 41 -9.11 -14.10 5.47
CA TYR A 41 -9.68 -13.44 4.29
C TYR A 41 -10.70 -14.34 3.60
N SER A 42 -11.64 -13.73 2.88
CA SER A 42 -12.41 -14.39 1.83
C SER A 42 -11.80 -14.09 0.46
N MET A 43 -12.28 -14.77 -0.58
CA MET A 43 -11.93 -14.46 -1.96
C MET A 43 -13.10 -13.75 -2.64
N TYR A 44 -12.80 -12.82 -3.56
CA TYR A 44 -13.79 -12.22 -4.46
C TYR A 44 -13.20 -12.07 -5.87
N VAL A 45 -14.05 -12.05 -6.88
CA VAL A 45 -13.66 -11.74 -8.26
C VAL A 45 -13.54 -10.24 -8.41
N HIS A 46 -12.34 -9.77 -8.78
CA HIS A 46 -12.06 -8.37 -9.08
C HIS A 46 -11.92 -8.19 -10.58
N VAL A 47 -12.66 -7.21 -11.11
CA VAL A 47 -12.69 -6.88 -12.53
C VAL A 47 -12.26 -5.43 -12.70
N THR A 48 -11.35 -5.20 -13.63
CA THR A 48 -10.85 -3.90 -14.09
C THR A 48 -10.84 -3.89 -15.62
N ASP A 49 -10.63 -2.72 -16.23
CA ASP A 49 -10.53 -2.63 -17.69
C ASP A 49 -9.38 -3.47 -18.28
N GLU A 50 -8.33 -3.75 -17.51
CA GLU A 50 -7.13 -4.48 -17.96
C GLU A 50 -7.06 -5.92 -17.47
N TRP A 51 -7.87 -6.31 -16.47
CA TRP A 51 -7.67 -7.58 -15.76
C TRP A 51 -8.90 -8.06 -14.99
N GLU A 52 -9.12 -9.38 -14.97
CA GLU A 52 -10.09 -10.09 -14.15
C GLU A 52 -9.42 -11.25 -13.41
N GLY A 53 -9.77 -11.45 -12.14
CA GLY A 53 -9.37 -12.64 -11.39
C GLY A 53 -9.74 -12.61 -9.91
N GLU A 54 -9.49 -13.71 -9.22
CA GLU A 54 -9.76 -13.85 -7.79
C GLU A 54 -8.69 -13.17 -6.94
N VAL A 55 -9.12 -12.36 -5.98
CA VAL A 55 -8.26 -11.63 -5.04
C VAL A 55 -8.82 -11.72 -3.62
N ARG A 56 -7.97 -11.39 -2.64
CA ARG A 56 -8.32 -11.48 -1.23
C ARG A 56 -9.15 -10.29 -0.77
N GLN A 57 -10.17 -10.59 0.02
CA GLN A 57 -10.98 -9.62 0.76
C GLN A 57 -10.77 -9.83 2.25
N TYR A 58 -10.17 -8.84 2.91
CA TYR A 58 -9.98 -8.87 4.35
C TYR A 58 -11.24 -8.36 5.08
N PRO A 59 -11.62 -8.95 6.22
CA PRO A 59 -12.73 -8.45 7.02
C PRO A 59 -12.37 -7.12 7.72
N ILE A 60 -13.38 -6.36 8.15
CA ILE A 60 -13.19 -5.06 8.80
C ILE A 60 -12.28 -5.12 10.03
N GLY A 61 -12.24 -6.26 10.73
CA GLY A 61 -11.37 -6.48 11.88
C GLY A 61 -9.86 -6.43 11.55
N MET A 62 -9.48 -6.55 10.27
CA MET A 62 -8.09 -6.43 9.82
C MET A 62 -7.67 -4.98 9.54
N LEU A 63 -8.60 -4.02 9.58
CA LEU A 63 -8.31 -2.61 9.27
C LEU A 63 -7.21 -2.00 10.18
N PRO A 64 -7.17 -2.25 11.50
CA PRO A 64 -6.09 -1.72 12.34
C PRO A 64 -4.70 -2.20 11.90
N LEU A 65 -4.56 -3.49 11.59
CA LEU A 65 -3.31 -4.07 11.09
C LEU A 65 -2.92 -3.54 9.71
N PHE A 66 -3.92 -3.28 8.85
CA PHE A 66 -3.68 -2.70 7.53
C PHE A 66 -3.15 -1.27 7.65
N ILE A 67 -3.75 -0.44 8.51
CA ILE A 67 -3.31 0.93 8.77
C ILE A 67 -1.88 0.92 9.34
N GLU A 68 -1.63 0.09 10.35
CA GLU A 68 -0.29 -0.10 10.91
C GLU A 68 0.71 -0.46 9.81
N PHE A 69 0.42 -1.49 9.01
CA PHE A 69 1.30 -1.90 7.92
C PHE A 69 1.58 -0.75 6.92
N VAL A 70 0.56 -0.02 6.50
CA VAL A 70 0.72 1.07 5.53
C VAL A 70 1.60 2.18 6.10
N ASP A 71 1.33 2.62 7.33
CA ASP A 71 2.02 3.76 7.93
C ASP A 71 3.43 3.42 8.42
N THR A 72 3.62 2.20 8.93
CA THR A 72 4.87 1.80 9.58
C THR A 72 5.84 1.10 8.64
N ILE A 73 5.34 0.44 7.59
CA ILE A 73 6.15 -0.36 6.66
C ILE A 73 6.03 0.16 5.21
N TRP A 74 4.84 0.20 4.62
CA TRP A 74 4.72 0.47 3.19
C TRP A 74 5.13 1.90 2.81
N ILE A 75 4.62 2.91 3.52
CA ILE A 75 4.99 4.31 3.27
C ILE A 75 6.49 4.52 3.49
N PRO A 76 7.09 4.15 4.64
CA PRO A 76 8.50 4.45 4.90
C PRO A 76 9.47 3.64 4.02
N GLU A 77 9.18 2.37 3.72
CA GLU A 77 10.16 1.45 3.13
C GLU A 77 9.93 1.15 1.65
N HIS A 78 8.70 1.33 1.15
CA HIS A 78 8.31 0.86 -0.19
C HIS A 78 7.79 1.96 -1.12
N SER A 79 7.21 3.03 -0.57
CA SER A 79 6.59 4.08 -1.39
C SER A 79 7.58 4.77 -2.33
N GLU A 80 8.79 5.09 -1.89
CA GLU A 80 9.80 5.74 -2.73
C GLU A 80 10.13 4.91 -3.96
N ARG A 81 10.42 3.62 -3.77
CA ARG A 81 10.70 2.68 -4.87
C ARG A 81 9.50 2.55 -5.80
N TYR A 82 8.28 2.46 -5.25
CA TYR A 82 7.06 2.40 -6.05
C TYR A 82 6.93 3.63 -6.93
N PHE A 83 6.94 4.83 -6.36
CA PHE A 83 6.76 6.07 -7.10
C PHE A 83 7.90 6.36 -8.07
N ASN A 84 9.14 5.98 -7.77
CA ASN A 84 10.25 6.12 -8.71
C ASN A 84 10.05 5.33 -10.02
N THR A 85 9.24 4.28 -9.99
CA THR A 85 8.94 3.48 -11.20
C THR A 85 7.57 3.77 -11.79
N ARG A 86 6.58 4.12 -10.97
CA ARG A 86 5.17 4.24 -11.38
C ARG A 86 4.74 5.68 -11.61
N ASP A 87 5.23 6.62 -10.80
CA ASP A 87 4.93 8.05 -10.94
C ASP A 87 6.00 8.93 -10.27
N PRO A 88 7.13 9.19 -10.97
CA PRO A 88 8.24 9.94 -10.41
C PRO A 88 7.87 11.37 -9.98
N ALA A 89 6.80 11.94 -10.55
CA ALA A 89 6.33 13.27 -10.18
C ALA A 89 5.72 13.31 -8.76
N ALA A 90 5.38 12.16 -8.18
CA ALA A 90 4.94 12.05 -6.79
C ALA A 90 6.10 12.16 -5.78
N LEU A 91 7.34 11.84 -6.17
CA LEU A 91 8.50 11.76 -5.27
C LEU A 91 8.74 13.04 -4.43
N PRO A 92 8.68 14.26 -5.00
CA PRO A 92 8.89 15.48 -4.23
C PRO A 92 7.86 15.71 -3.11
N HIS A 93 6.75 14.96 -3.12
CA HIS A 93 5.65 15.08 -2.16
C HIS A 93 5.76 14.06 -1.01
N LEU A 94 6.55 12.99 -1.17
CA LEU A 94 6.73 11.96 -0.14
C LEU A 94 7.33 12.49 1.17
N PRO A 95 8.35 13.38 1.18
CA PRO A 95 8.91 13.86 2.44
C PRO A 95 7.86 14.56 3.32
N LYS A 96 6.88 15.25 2.73
CA LYS A 96 5.78 15.88 3.48
C LYS A 96 4.82 14.84 4.06
N LEU A 97 4.54 13.78 3.32
CA LEU A 97 3.71 12.66 3.78
C LEU A 97 4.38 11.96 4.97
N ILE A 98 5.67 11.67 4.87
CA ILE A 98 6.45 11.00 5.92
C ILE A 98 6.63 11.90 7.15
N ALA A 99 6.92 13.20 6.95
CA ALA A 99 7.14 14.14 8.05
C ALA A 99 5.87 14.44 8.87
N ASN A 100 4.69 14.35 8.26
CA ASN A 100 3.41 14.53 8.94
C ASN A 100 2.86 13.23 9.55
N SER A 101 3.52 12.10 9.31
CA SER A 101 3.16 10.85 9.99
C SER A 101 3.75 10.87 11.40
N ASP A 102 2.90 10.86 12.43
CA ASP A 102 3.27 10.73 13.85
C ASP A 102 3.96 9.37 14.18
N TYR A 103 4.26 8.54 13.17
CA TYR A 103 4.83 7.20 13.32
C TYR A 103 6.13 7.14 14.14
N LYS A 104 6.96 8.20 14.16
CA LYS A 104 8.16 8.22 15.01
C LYS A 104 7.88 8.24 16.52
N ARG A 105 6.62 8.39 16.96
CA ARG A 105 6.26 8.36 18.39
C ARG A 105 5.91 6.97 18.94
N ILE A 106 5.68 5.98 18.09
CA ILE A 106 5.17 4.66 18.53
C ILE A 106 6.28 3.64 18.83
N GLY A 107 7.54 3.97 18.56
CA GLY A 107 8.71 3.09 18.76
C GLY A 107 9.60 3.43 19.96
N ALA A 108 9.19 4.33 20.85
CA ALA A 108 9.94 4.70 22.05
C ALA A 108 9.05 4.63 23.30
N ALA A 109 8.69 3.41 23.69
CA ALA A 109 8.15 3.08 25.02
C ALA A 109 8.56 1.65 25.38
#